data_AF-A0A7C2WU70-F1
#
_entry.id   AF-A0A7C2WU70-F1
#
_cell.length_a   1.000
_cell.length_b   1.000
_cell.length_c   1.000
_cell.angle_alpha   90.00
_cell.angle_beta   90.00
_cell.angle_gamma   90.00
#
_symmetry.space_group_name_H-M   'P 1'
#
loop_
_entity.id
_entity.type
_entity.pdbx_description
1 polymer ?
#
loop_
_entity_poly.entity_id
_entity_poly.type
_entity_poly.pdbx_seq_one_letter_code
_entity_poly.pdbx_strand_id
1 'polypeptide(L)'
;MKNEDRHVLNELSAYIDGEARDPARIARHLQGCADCARRHLQLLKLGAHLRTMALPDVRPEFATRVMARIAEQESAPAPFRRRRIVDAMAVAALVALCAGLFSLWLRQDRETAPAQLVATSIELRDADAVVGAFVELFDEGVDEALVEETLKEPTWEHVYYSSESIWELLAEVRPEDVSLGFSDADNDLFSLIDGLDAGEHDALRELLLQRYQAVNQNETKG
;
A
#
# COMPACT_ATOMS: atom_id res chain seq x y z
N MET A 1 9.10 33.24 2.43
CA MET A 1 9.20 31.81 2.11
C MET A 1 8.01 31.39 1.26
N LYS A 2 8.07 31.45 -0.07
CA LYS A 2 7.09 30.84 -1.00
C LYS A 2 7.70 30.71 -2.39
N ASN A 3 8.75 29.90 -2.54
CA ASN A 3 9.32 29.63 -3.88
C ASN A 3 10.00 28.26 -4.03
N GLU A 4 9.87 27.35 -3.05
CA GLU A 4 10.49 26.02 -3.11
C GLU A 4 9.50 24.86 -3.29
N ASP A 5 8.19 25.11 -3.23
CA ASP A 5 7.18 24.20 -3.78
C ASP A 5 7.11 24.39 -5.30
N ARG A 6 8.22 24.05 -5.97
CA ARG A 6 8.24 23.93 -7.42
C ARG A 6 7.23 22.84 -7.77
N HIS A 7 6.06 23.24 -8.28
CA HIS A 7 4.98 22.32 -8.64
C HIS A 7 5.55 21.09 -9.37
N VAL A 8 5.11 19.89 -8.99
CA VAL A 8 5.59 18.61 -9.54
C VAL A 8 5.04 18.32 -10.95
N LEU A 9 4.63 19.34 -11.70
CA LEU A 9 3.91 19.21 -12.98
C LEU A 9 4.64 18.34 -14.00
N ASN A 10 5.97 18.44 -14.07
CA ASN A 10 6.79 17.65 -15.00
C ASN A 10 6.92 16.19 -14.56
N GLU A 11 6.65 15.87 -13.30
CA GLU A 11 6.74 14.53 -12.72
C GLU A 11 5.36 13.84 -12.66
N LEU A 12 4.26 14.58 -12.82
CA LEU A 12 2.90 14.02 -12.75
C LEU A 12 2.61 12.98 -13.85
N SER A 13 3.10 13.18 -15.07
CA SER A 13 2.90 12.17 -16.13
C SER A 13 3.66 10.88 -15.81
N ALA A 14 4.92 10.99 -15.40
CA ALA A 14 5.71 9.85 -14.96
C ALA A 14 5.07 9.15 -13.75
N TYR A 15 4.45 9.90 -12.83
CA TYR A 15 3.71 9.34 -11.71
C TYR A 15 2.49 8.53 -12.16
N ILE A 16 1.69 9.06 -13.08
CA ILE A 16 0.53 8.35 -13.66
C ILE A 16 0.96 7.08 -14.40
N ASP A 17 2.09 7.13 -15.10
CA ASP A 17 2.62 5.98 -15.86
C ASP A 17 3.38 4.97 -14.97
N GLY A 18 3.53 5.26 -13.66
CA GLY A 18 4.28 4.41 -12.73
C GLY A 18 5.81 4.51 -12.85
N GLU A 19 6.32 5.50 -13.58
CA GLU A 19 7.74 5.72 -13.87
C GLU A 19 8.38 6.83 -13.00
N ALA A 20 7.64 7.39 -12.04
CA ALA A 20 8.17 8.42 -11.15
C ALA A 20 9.35 7.91 -10.31
N ARG A 21 10.40 8.74 -10.19
CA ARG A 21 11.60 8.43 -9.39
C ARG A 21 11.30 8.38 -7.89
N ASP A 22 10.36 9.19 -7.42
CA ASP A 22 9.95 9.27 -6.01
C ASP A 22 8.43 9.45 -5.93
N PRO A 23 7.66 8.35 -6.09
CA PRO A 23 6.20 8.41 -6.09
C PRO A 23 5.64 8.85 -4.72
N ALA A 24 6.31 8.51 -3.62
CA ALA A 24 5.87 8.86 -2.27
C ALA A 24 5.92 10.38 -2.02
N ARG A 25 6.99 11.06 -2.49
CA ARG A 25 7.06 12.53 -2.45
C ARG A 25 5.94 13.18 -3.25
N ILE A 26 5.65 12.66 -4.45
CA ILE A 26 4.60 13.21 -5.33
C ILE A 26 3.23 13.02 -4.68
N ALA A 27 2.93 11.84 -4.13
CA ALA A 27 1.70 11.56 -3.41
C ALA A 27 1.48 12.54 -2.24
N ARG A 28 2.51 12.75 -1.39
CA ARG A 28 2.45 13.72 -0.29
C ARG A 28 2.21 15.14 -0.78
N HIS A 29 2.83 15.53 -1.90
CA HIS A 29 2.61 16.86 -2.49
C HIS A 29 1.18 17.01 -3.05
N LEU A 30 0.60 15.95 -3.64
CA LEU A 30 -0.78 15.95 -4.11
C LEU A 30 -1.79 16.15 -2.97
N GLN A 31 -1.51 15.61 -1.78
CA GLN A 31 -2.32 15.85 -0.58
C GLN A 31 -2.26 17.32 -0.11
N GLY A 32 -1.09 17.97 -0.22
CA GLY A 32 -0.89 19.34 0.25
C GLY A 32 -1.12 20.45 -0.77
N CYS A 33 -1.28 20.14 -2.06
CA CYS A 33 -1.34 21.12 -3.15
C CYS A 33 -2.54 20.91 -4.08
N ALA A 34 -3.62 21.66 -3.83
CA ALA A 34 -4.87 21.58 -4.58
C ALA A 34 -4.70 21.80 -6.11
N ASP A 35 -3.80 22.67 -6.54
CA ASP A 35 -3.55 22.92 -7.96
C ASP A 35 -2.91 21.71 -8.66
N CYS A 36 -1.95 21.05 -7.99
CA CYS A 36 -1.33 19.82 -8.50
C CYS A 36 -2.33 18.66 -8.50
N ALA A 37 -3.15 18.52 -7.45
CA ALA A 37 -4.23 17.54 -7.38
C ALA A 37 -5.24 17.71 -8.52
N ARG A 38 -5.72 18.94 -8.74
CA ARG A 38 -6.62 19.25 -9.86
C ARG A 38 -5.99 18.89 -11.20
N ARG A 39 -4.69 19.19 -11.39
CA ARG A 39 -3.98 18.85 -12.64
C ARG A 39 -3.84 17.34 -12.83
N HIS A 40 -3.55 16.60 -11.76
CA HIS A 40 -3.50 15.15 -11.78
C HIS A 40 -4.82 14.53 -12.24
N LEU A 41 -5.94 14.98 -11.67
CA LEU A 41 -7.28 14.53 -12.08
C LEU A 41 -7.60 14.88 -13.55
N GLN A 42 -7.19 16.06 -14.03
CA GLN A 42 -7.34 16.42 -15.44
C GLN A 42 -6.58 15.47 -16.38
N LEU A 43 -5.37 15.07 -16.00
CA LEU A 43 -4.56 14.12 -16.78
C LEU A 43 -5.19 12.73 -16.78
N LEU A 44 -5.68 12.25 -15.65
CA LEU A 44 -6.41 10.97 -15.56
C LEU A 44 -7.67 10.98 -16.43
N LYS A 45 -8.47 12.05 -16.35
CA LYS A 45 -9.68 12.22 -17.17
C LYS A 45 -9.35 12.24 -18.67
N LEU A 46 -8.28 12.94 -19.05
CA LEU A 46 -7.80 12.96 -20.44
C LEU A 46 -7.38 11.55 -20.89
N GLY A 47 -6.62 10.83 -20.06
CA GLY A 47 -6.23 9.45 -20.32
C GLY A 47 -7.43 8.53 -20.53
N ALA A 48 -8.46 8.66 -19.69
CA ALA A 48 -9.71 7.93 -19.85
C ALA A 48 -10.41 8.26 -21.18
N HIS A 49 -10.46 9.53 -21.60
CA HIS A 49 -11.04 9.92 -22.89
C HIS A 49 -10.24 9.41 -24.09
N LEU A 50 -8.91 9.33 -23.99
CA LEU A 50 -8.09 8.75 -25.04
C LEU A 50 -8.34 7.25 -25.20
N ARG A 51 -8.59 6.53 -24.10
CA ARG A 51 -8.90 5.09 -24.13
C ARG A 51 -10.26 4.76 -24.75
N THR A 52 -11.21 5.70 -24.75
CA THR A 52 -12.53 5.50 -25.38
C THR A 52 -12.53 5.81 -26.88
N MET A 53 -11.45 6.35 -27.42
CA MET A 53 -11.34 6.59 -28.86
C MET A 53 -11.30 5.26 -29.62
N ALA A 54 -11.85 5.27 -30.84
CA ALA A 54 -11.80 4.10 -31.72
C ALA A 54 -10.34 3.71 -31.95
N LEU A 55 -10.01 2.45 -31.62
CA LEU A 55 -8.68 1.92 -31.88
C LEU A 55 -8.45 1.89 -33.40
N PRO A 56 -7.23 2.23 -33.87
CA PRO A 56 -6.89 2.08 -35.27
C PRO A 56 -7.01 0.60 -35.68
N ASP A 57 -7.51 0.33 -36.89
CA ASP A 57 -7.57 -1.02 -37.43
C ASP A 57 -6.15 -1.58 -37.56
N VAL A 58 -5.83 -2.57 -36.74
CA VAL A 58 -4.50 -3.19 -36.72
C VAL A 58 -4.52 -4.38 -37.67
N ARG A 59 -3.75 -4.27 -38.75
CA ARG A 59 -3.54 -5.37 -39.69
C ARG A 59 -2.97 -6.61 -38.96
N PRO A 60 -3.49 -7.82 -39.23
CA PRO A 60 -3.08 -9.03 -38.52
C PRO A 60 -1.57 -9.33 -38.68
N GLU A 61 -0.96 -8.94 -39.81
CA GLU A 61 0.46 -9.14 -40.05
C GLU A 61 1.36 -8.32 -39.09
N PHE A 62 0.85 -7.21 -38.55
CA PHE A 62 1.58 -6.43 -37.55
C PHE A 62 1.64 -7.19 -36.22
N ALA A 63 0.51 -7.70 -35.73
CA ALA A 63 0.45 -8.49 -34.51
C ALA A 63 1.35 -9.73 -34.59
N THR A 64 1.32 -10.46 -35.71
CA THR A 64 2.21 -11.61 -35.94
C THR A 64 3.69 -11.20 -35.85
N ARG A 65 4.06 -10.06 -36.44
CA ARG A 65 5.45 -9.57 -36.42
C ARG A 65 5.90 -9.14 -35.03
N VAL A 66 5.03 -8.48 -34.27
CA VAL A 66 5.31 -8.08 -32.88
C VAL A 66 5.49 -9.31 -32.00
N MET A 67 4.57 -10.28 -32.09
CA MET A 67 4.65 -11.52 -31.30
C MET A 67 5.88 -12.36 -31.67
N ALA A 68 6.23 -12.45 -32.96
CA ALA A 68 7.46 -13.12 -33.39
C ALA A 68 8.70 -12.46 -32.79
N ARG A 69 8.74 -11.11 -32.74
CA ARG A 69 9.86 -10.37 -32.17
C ARG A 69 9.97 -10.53 -30.65
N ILE A 70 8.85 -10.59 -29.94
CA ILE A 70 8.82 -10.89 -28.50
C ILE A 70 9.34 -12.32 -28.27
N ALA A 71 8.86 -13.29 -29.04
CA ALA A 71 9.31 -14.67 -28.95
C ALA A 71 10.82 -14.81 -29.24
N GLU A 72 11.35 -14.10 -30.23
CA GLU A 72 12.80 -14.04 -30.51
C GLU A 72 13.60 -13.43 -29.34
N GLN A 73 13.09 -12.38 -28.69
CA GLN A 73 13.73 -11.78 -27.52
C GLN A 73 13.71 -12.71 -26.30
N GLU A 74 12.62 -13.45 -26.09
CA GLU A 74 12.50 -14.43 -24.99
C GLU A 74 13.33 -15.70 -25.25
N SER A 75 13.46 -16.12 -26.51
CA SER A 75 14.22 -17.32 -26.89
C SER A 75 15.71 -17.07 -27.08
N ALA A 76 16.16 -15.81 -27.10
CA ALA A 76 17.57 -15.49 -26.94
C ALA A 76 18.05 -16.08 -25.60
N PRO A 77 19.03 -17.01 -25.59
CA PRO A 77 19.47 -17.67 -24.37
C PRO A 77 19.95 -16.61 -23.39
N ALA A 78 19.14 -16.35 -22.36
CA ALA A 78 19.46 -15.31 -21.41
C ALA A 78 20.82 -15.63 -20.78
N PRO A 79 21.73 -14.65 -20.60
CA PRO A 79 23.05 -14.86 -19.97
C PRO A 79 22.95 -15.29 -18.49
N PHE A 80 21.74 -15.52 -17.98
CA PHE A 80 21.39 -15.94 -16.63
C PHE A 80 22.17 -17.15 -16.12
N ARG A 81 22.56 -18.10 -16.97
CA ARG A 81 23.34 -19.26 -16.52
C ARG A 81 24.73 -18.87 -16.01
N ARG A 82 25.33 -17.80 -16.56
CA ARG A 82 26.65 -17.32 -16.15
C ARG A 82 26.55 -16.46 -14.88
N ARG A 83 25.49 -15.66 -14.73
CA ARG A 83 25.22 -14.88 -13.51
C ARG A 83 24.93 -15.77 -12.30
N ARG A 84 24.08 -16.80 -12.43
CA ARG A 84 23.77 -17.72 -11.32
C ARG A 84 24.99 -18.44 -10.76
N ILE A 85 25.98 -18.77 -11.60
CA ILE A 85 27.23 -19.39 -11.14
C ILE A 85 28.07 -18.39 -10.34
N VAL A 86 28.15 -17.12 -10.78
CA VAL A 86 28.87 -16.06 -10.05
C VAL A 86 28.18 -15.73 -8.73
N ASP A 87 26.86 -15.62 -8.71
CA ASP A 87 26.07 -15.34 -7.50
C ASP A 87 26.18 -16.50 -6.49
N ALA A 88 26.15 -17.76 -6.95
CA ALA A 88 26.35 -18.92 -6.09
C ALA A 88 27.76 -18.94 -5.46
N MET A 89 28.79 -18.52 -6.20
CA MET A 89 30.15 -18.39 -5.63
C MET A 89 30.24 -17.27 -4.59
N ALA A 90 29.56 -16.13 -4.81
CA ALA A 90 29.53 -15.04 -3.85
C ALA A 90 28.83 -15.45 -2.54
N VAL A 91 27.71 -16.16 -2.63
CA VAL A 91 26.99 -16.69 -1.45
C VAL A 91 27.85 -17.71 -0.70
N ALA A 92 28.51 -18.63 -1.41
CA ALA A 92 29.40 -19.61 -0.78
C ALA A 92 30.57 -18.93 -0.03
N ALA A 93 31.17 -17.88 -0.60
CA ALA A 93 32.22 -17.11 0.04
C ALA A 93 31.72 -16.39 1.30
N LEU A 94 30.52 -15.80 1.25
CA LEU A 94 29.90 -15.14 2.40
C LEU A 94 29.61 -16.12 3.54
N VAL A 95 29.04 -17.30 3.22
CA VAL A 95 28.77 -18.34 4.21
C VAL A 95 30.06 -18.84 4.86
N ALA A 96 31.13 -19.03 4.10
CA ALA A 96 32.44 -19.42 4.63
C ALA A 96 33.02 -18.36 5.56
N LEU A 97 32.85 -17.07 5.22
CA LEU A 97 33.33 -15.95 6.03
C LEU A 97 32.53 -15.82 7.34
N CYS A 98 31.20 -15.94 7.28
CA CYS A 98 30.33 -15.99 8.45
C CYS A 98 30.64 -17.19 9.35
N ALA A 99 30.86 -18.37 8.78
CA ALA A 99 31.25 -19.57 9.54
C ALA A 99 32.61 -19.38 10.22
N GLY A 100 33.56 -18.73 9.55
CA GLY A 100 34.87 -18.38 10.12
C GLY A 100 34.76 -17.40 11.29
N LEU A 101 33.99 -16.32 11.12
CA LEU A 101 33.73 -15.34 12.18
C LEU A 101 32.97 -15.94 13.35
N PHE A 102 31.98 -16.80 13.09
CA PHE A 102 31.22 -17.50 14.12
C PHE A 102 32.10 -18.48 14.91
N SER A 103 33.03 -19.17 14.22
CA SER A 103 34.00 -20.04 14.89
C SER A 103 34.96 -19.27 15.80
N LEU A 104 35.35 -18.05 15.41
CA LEU A 104 36.14 -17.14 16.25
C LEU A 104 35.34 -16.66 17.46
N TRP A 105 34.07 -16.31 17.27
CA TRP A 105 33.17 -15.88 18.34
C TRP A 105 32.96 -16.98 19.40
N LEU A 106 32.69 -18.22 18.98
CA LEU A 106 32.57 -19.38 19.88
C LEU A 106 33.83 -19.67 20.70
N ARG A 107 35.01 -19.25 20.23
CA ARG A 107 36.26 -19.37 21.00
C ARG A 107 36.38 -18.29 22.07
N GLN A 108 35.77 -17.13 21.85
CA GLN A 108 35.88 -15.97 22.72
C GLN A 108 35.01 -16.10 23.99
N ASP A 109 33.87 -16.77 23.89
CA ASP A 109 32.95 -16.95 25.03
C ASP A 109 33.42 -17.93 26.10
N ARG A 110 34.56 -18.60 25.92
CA ARG A 110 35.12 -19.51 26.94
C ARG A 110 35.82 -18.80 28.10
N GLU A 111 36.05 -17.48 28.02
CA GLU A 111 36.76 -16.74 29.10
C GLU A 111 35.87 -15.83 29.96
N THR A 112 34.59 -15.66 29.65
CA THR A 112 33.69 -14.80 30.43
C THR A 112 32.68 -15.61 31.24
N ALA A 113 32.94 -15.69 32.55
CA ALA A 113 32.04 -16.24 33.56
C ALA A 113 30.64 -15.61 33.47
N PRO A 114 29.56 -16.38 33.74
CA PRO A 114 28.20 -15.97 33.42
C PRO A 114 27.70 -14.86 34.35
N ALA A 115 27.40 -13.70 33.77
CA ALA A 115 26.51 -12.70 34.36
C ALA A 115 25.05 -13.06 34.04
N GLN A 116 24.22 -13.01 35.07
CA GLN A 116 22.80 -13.36 35.07
C GLN A 116 22.01 -12.54 34.04
N LEU A 117 21.31 -13.21 33.12
CA LEU A 117 20.33 -12.59 32.24
C LEU A 117 18.96 -12.57 32.92
N VAL A 118 18.49 -11.36 33.21
CA VAL A 118 17.10 -11.05 33.55
C VAL A 118 16.28 -11.12 32.26
N ALA A 119 15.31 -12.04 32.23
CA ALA A 119 14.33 -12.14 31.17
C ALA A 119 13.35 -10.96 31.26
N THR A 120 13.26 -10.16 30.19
CA THR A 120 12.17 -9.21 30.01
C THR A 120 11.31 -9.73 28.87
N SER A 121 10.15 -10.28 29.23
CA SER A 121 9.06 -10.59 28.30
C SER A 121 8.37 -9.30 27.89
N ILE A 122 8.26 -9.07 26.59
CA ILE A 122 7.44 -8.00 26.02
C ILE A 122 6.00 -8.52 26.00
N GLU A 123 5.15 -7.99 26.88
CA GLU A 123 3.70 -8.17 26.84
C GLU A 123 3.12 -7.33 25.69
N LEU A 124 2.43 -7.98 24.73
CA LEU A 124 1.54 -7.27 23.81
C LEU A 124 0.36 -6.72 24.61
N ARG A 125 0.22 -5.40 24.59
CA ARG A 125 -0.75 -4.65 25.40
C ARG A 125 -1.78 -3.99 24.49
N ASP A 126 -3.05 -4.30 24.78
CA ASP A 126 -4.30 -3.62 24.41
C ASP A 126 -4.80 -3.67 22.96
N ALA A 127 -5.48 -4.78 22.63
CA ALA A 127 -6.48 -4.82 21.55
C ALA A 127 -7.63 -3.81 21.78
N ASP A 128 -7.96 -3.50 23.04
CA ASP A 128 -9.02 -2.55 23.40
C ASP A 128 -8.67 -1.10 23.02
N ALA A 129 -7.37 -0.75 22.96
CA ALA A 129 -6.93 0.58 22.51
C ALA A 129 -7.13 0.77 21.00
N VAL A 130 -6.96 -0.29 20.22
CA VAL A 130 -7.18 -0.28 18.76
C VAL A 130 -8.67 -0.14 18.44
N VAL A 131 -9.53 -0.84 19.20
CA VAL A 131 -10.99 -0.72 19.06
C VAL A 131 -11.49 0.67 19.46
N GLY A 132 -10.91 1.28 20.50
CA GLY A 132 -11.25 2.64 20.93
C GLY A 132 -10.98 3.70 19.85
N ALA A 133 -9.81 3.63 19.20
CA ALA A 133 -9.43 4.55 18.13
C ALA A 133 -10.37 4.44 16.92
N PHE A 134 -10.86 3.23 16.61
CA PHE A 134 -11.82 3.02 15.52
C PHE A 134 -13.20 3.63 15.82
N VAL A 135 -13.68 3.55 17.07
CA VAL A 135 -15.00 4.09 17.45
C VAL A 135 -15.00 5.62 17.43
N GLU A 136 -13.91 6.26 17.85
CA GLU A 136 -13.75 7.71 17.82
C GLU A 136 -13.80 8.25 16.37
N LEU A 137 -13.27 7.48 15.41
CA LEU A 137 -13.33 7.79 13.98
C LEU A 137 -14.77 7.75 13.41
N PHE A 138 -15.67 6.93 13.98
CA PHE A 138 -17.07 6.85 13.55
C PHE A 138 -17.94 7.99 14.12
N ASP A 139 -17.65 8.44 15.34
CA ASP A 139 -18.38 9.54 15.98
C ASP A 139 -18.07 10.92 15.33
N GLU A 140 -16.97 11.03 14.56
CA GLU A 140 -16.57 12.26 13.87
C GLU A 140 -17.24 12.47 12.49
N GLY A 141 -18.26 11.69 12.15
CA GLY A 141 -19.20 12.02 11.08
C GLY A 141 -18.95 11.36 9.72
N VAL A 142 -18.54 10.09 9.71
CA VAL A 142 -18.58 9.27 8.49
C VAL A 142 -20.05 9.08 8.09
N ASP A 143 -20.39 9.49 6.86
CA ASP A 143 -21.77 9.41 6.34
C ASP A 143 -22.25 7.95 6.27
N GLU A 144 -23.22 7.65 7.13
CA GLU A 144 -23.85 6.36 7.35
C GLU A 144 -24.40 5.74 6.05
N ALA A 145 -24.88 6.58 5.12
CA ALA A 145 -25.38 6.13 3.82
C ALA A 145 -24.26 5.56 2.91
N LEU A 146 -23.05 6.10 3.01
CA LEU A 146 -21.90 5.68 2.21
C LEU A 146 -21.36 4.31 2.67
N VAL A 147 -21.33 4.10 3.98
CA VAL A 147 -20.96 2.81 4.60
C VAL A 147 -21.97 1.73 4.19
N GLU A 148 -23.25 2.06 4.18
CA GLU A 148 -24.32 1.13 3.83
C GLU A 148 -24.31 0.75 2.34
N GLU A 149 -24.04 1.69 1.43
CA GLU A 149 -23.94 1.43 -0.02
C GLU A 149 -22.71 0.58 -0.37
N THR A 150 -21.58 0.83 0.30
CA THR A 150 -20.33 0.05 0.14
C THR A 150 -20.47 -1.40 0.61
N LEU A 151 -21.28 -1.64 1.65
CA LEU A 151 -21.48 -2.96 2.22
C LEU A 151 -22.57 -3.78 1.51
N LYS A 152 -23.43 -3.15 0.70
CA LYS A 152 -24.61 -3.78 0.07
C LYS A 152 -24.37 -4.40 -1.30
N GLU A 153 -23.30 -4.08 -2.02
CA GLU A 153 -23.01 -4.71 -3.34
C GLU A 153 -21.88 -5.76 -3.28
N PRO A 154 -22.19 -7.06 -3.27
CA PRO A 154 -21.20 -8.13 -3.28
C PRO A 154 -20.87 -8.53 -4.73
N THR A 155 -20.04 -7.78 -5.43
CA THR A 155 -19.44 -8.27 -6.70
C THR A 155 -17.92 -8.29 -6.59
N TRP A 156 -17.40 -9.17 -5.73
CA TRP A 156 -15.97 -9.33 -5.44
C TRP A 156 -15.36 -10.54 -6.14
N GLU A 157 -16.06 -11.19 -7.07
CA GLU A 157 -15.59 -12.48 -7.57
C GLU A 157 -14.31 -12.38 -8.41
N HIS A 158 -13.91 -11.21 -8.93
CA HIS A 158 -12.64 -11.07 -9.68
C HIS A 158 -11.88 -9.73 -9.55
N VAL A 159 -12.02 -8.97 -8.46
CA VAL A 159 -11.27 -7.71 -8.30
C VAL A 159 -10.23 -7.84 -7.19
N TYR A 160 -8.96 -7.99 -7.58
CA TYR A 160 -7.82 -7.64 -6.74
C TYR A 160 -7.90 -6.15 -6.47
N TYR A 161 -8.41 -5.77 -5.30
CA TYR A 161 -8.26 -4.40 -4.85
C TYR A 161 -6.83 -4.20 -4.38
N SER A 162 -6.06 -3.38 -5.10
CA SER A 162 -4.97 -2.63 -4.49
C SER A 162 -5.58 -1.68 -3.45
N SER A 163 -4.80 -1.28 -2.45
CA SER A 163 -5.20 -0.33 -1.41
C SER A 163 -5.87 0.96 -1.94
N GLU A 164 -5.72 1.29 -3.23
CA GLU A 164 -6.35 2.40 -3.96
C GLU A 164 -7.88 2.49 -3.92
N SER A 165 -8.63 1.39 -3.78
CA SER A 165 -10.11 1.45 -3.80
C SER A 165 -10.74 1.87 -2.48
N ILE A 166 -10.07 1.60 -1.35
CA ILE A 166 -10.43 2.20 -0.04
C ILE A 166 -10.19 3.71 -0.10
N TRP A 167 -9.16 4.15 -0.83
CA TRP A 167 -8.89 5.58 -1.04
C TRP A 167 -9.94 6.27 -1.91
N GLU A 168 -10.51 5.59 -2.90
CA GLU A 168 -11.58 6.14 -3.75
C GLU A 168 -12.88 6.36 -2.95
N LEU A 169 -13.15 5.49 -1.97
CA LEU A 169 -14.25 5.62 -1.01
C LEU A 169 -14.05 6.75 0.02
N LEU A 170 -12.80 6.96 0.48
CA LEU A 170 -12.48 8.04 1.40
C LEU A 170 -12.33 9.40 0.71
N ALA A 171 -12.02 9.43 -0.60
CA ALA A 171 -11.83 10.66 -1.37
C ALA A 171 -13.15 11.37 -1.75
N GLU A 172 -14.29 10.69 -1.72
CA GLU A 172 -15.61 11.29 -1.96
C GLU A 172 -16.15 12.04 -0.73
N VAL A 173 -15.57 11.78 0.46
CA VAL A 173 -15.82 12.56 1.68
C VAL A 173 -15.12 13.91 1.55
N ARG A 174 -15.89 15.01 1.57
CA ARG A 174 -15.36 16.35 1.29
C ARG A 174 -14.24 16.73 2.27
N PRO A 175 -13.03 17.06 1.80
CA PRO A 175 -11.90 17.44 2.65
C PRO A 175 -12.10 18.78 3.38
N GLU A 176 -13.20 19.49 3.11
CA GLU A 176 -13.54 20.78 3.73
C GLU A 176 -14.23 20.61 5.09
N ASP A 177 -14.80 19.43 5.38
CA ASP A 177 -15.57 19.17 6.60
C ASP A 177 -14.79 18.36 7.66
N VAL A 178 -13.58 17.87 7.31
CA VAL A 178 -12.73 17.07 8.20
C VAL A 178 -11.43 17.80 8.49
N SER A 179 -11.48 18.80 9.37
CA SER A 179 -10.29 19.44 9.95
C SER A 179 -9.89 18.71 11.22
N LEU A 180 -9.47 17.46 11.09
CA LEU A 180 -8.94 16.72 12.22
C LEU A 180 -7.44 16.99 12.36
N GLY A 181 -7.06 17.53 13.51
CA GLY A 181 -5.68 17.88 13.84
C GLY A 181 -4.85 16.63 14.13
N PHE A 182 -4.61 15.80 13.13
CA PHE A 182 -3.88 14.55 13.27
C PHE A 182 -2.41 14.74 12.84
N SER A 183 -1.51 14.65 13.81
CA SER A 183 -0.08 14.53 13.57
C SER A 183 0.43 13.24 14.21
N ASP A 184 1.04 12.40 13.37
CA ASP A 184 1.88 11.22 13.69
C ASP A 184 1.21 9.89 14.09
N ALA A 185 -0.07 9.81 14.45
CA ALA A 185 -0.72 8.54 14.83
C ALA A 185 -1.24 7.67 13.65
N ASP A 186 -1.43 8.27 12.46
CA ASP A 186 -2.14 7.61 11.34
C ASP A 186 -1.36 6.48 10.69
N ASN A 187 -0.02 6.55 10.68
CA ASN A 187 0.79 5.47 10.11
C ASN A 187 0.66 4.15 10.87
N ASP A 188 0.25 4.17 12.15
CA ASP A 188 0.07 2.94 12.94
C ASP A 188 -1.26 2.25 12.63
N LEU A 189 -2.35 2.99 12.39
CA LEU A 189 -3.65 2.38 12.13
C LEU A 189 -3.68 1.63 10.79
N PHE A 190 -3.11 2.24 9.75
CA PHE A 190 -3.05 1.62 8.43
C PHE A 190 -2.10 0.43 8.39
N SER A 191 -0.95 0.52 9.10
CA SER A 191 -0.02 -0.62 9.23
C SER A 191 -0.61 -1.78 10.04
N LEU A 192 -1.49 -1.49 11.01
CA LEU A 192 -2.23 -2.49 11.77
C LEU A 192 -3.25 -3.22 10.89
N ILE A 193 -3.99 -2.49 10.06
CA ILE A 193 -4.99 -3.07 9.14
C ILE A 193 -4.30 -3.93 8.06
N ASP A 194 -3.19 -3.47 7.48
CA ASP A 194 -2.41 -4.24 6.50
C ASP A 194 -1.74 -5.49 7.10
N GLY A 195 -1.61 -5.54 8.43
CA GLY A 195 -1.05 -6.68 9.15
C GLY A 195 -2.06 -7.79 9.48
N LEU A 196 -3.36 -7.56 9.27
CA LEU A 196 -4.40 -8.54 9.58
C LEU A 196 -4.43 -9.67 8.57
N ASP A 197 -4.61 -10.90 9.04
CA ASP A 197 -4.91 -12.02 8.15
C ASP A 197 -6.38 -12.02 7.68
N ALA A 198 -6.71 -12.88 6.72
CA ALA A 198 -8.05 -12.91 6.13
C ALA A 198 -9.17 -13.17 7.15
N GLY A 199 -8.90 -13.99 8.18
CA GLY A 199 -9.88 -14.28 9.23
C GLY A 199 -10.04 -13.09 10.18
N GLU A 200 -8.96 -12.37 10.47
CA GLU A 200 -8.98 -11.16 11.28
C GLU A 200 -9.70 -10.00 10.58
N HIS A 201 -9.54 -9.87 9.26
CA HIS A 201 -10.32 -8.93 8.45
C HIS A 201 -11.83 -9.21 8.49
N ASP A 202 -12.22 -10.47 8.36
CA ASP A 202 -13.63 -10.87 8.42
C ASP A 202 -14.22 -10.60 9.81
N ALA A 203 -13.46 -10.86 10.87
CA ALA A 203 -13.87 -10.58 12.24
C ALA A 203 -14.01 -9.07 12.52
N LEU A 204 -13.05 -8.26 12.06
CA LEU A 204 -13.12 -6.79 12.18
C LEU A 204 -14.35 -6.26 11.44
N ARG A 205 -14.63 -6.78 10.25
CA ARG A 205 -15.83 -6.43 9.47
C ARG A 205 -17.12 -6.77 10.22
N GLU A 206 -17.23 -7.97 10.79
CA GLU A 206 -18.42 -8.39 11.53
C GLU A 206 -18.65 -7.50 12.75
N LEU A 207 -17.58 -7.11 13.46
CA LEU A 207 -17.66 -6.18 14.59
C LEU A 207 -18.13 -4.78 14.18
N LEU A 208 -17.61 -4.24 13.06
CA LEU A 208 -18.04 -2.94 12.54
C LEU A 208 -19.53 -2.97 12.12
N LEU A 209 -19.95 -4.04 11.44
CA LEU A 209 -21.35 -4.25 11.05
C LEU A 209 -22.28 -4.35 12.27
N GLN A 210 -21.88 -5.11 13.29
CA GLN A 210 -22.66 -5.28 14.51
C GLN A 210 -22.80 -3.95 15.27
N ARG A 211 -21.72 -3.16 15.34
CA ARG A 211 -21.73 -1.84 15.98
C ARG A 211 -22.64 -0.86 15.25
N TYR A 212 -22.54 -0.80 13.92
CA TYR A 212 -23.40 0.02 13.07
C TYR A 212 -24.89 -0.28 13.28
N GLN A 213 -25.27 -1.57 13.33
CA GLN A 213 -26.65 -1.97 13.60
C GLN A 213 -27.13 -1.57 14.99
N ALA A 214 -26.25 -1.61 16.00
CA ALA A 214 -26.59 -1.22 17.36
C ALA A 214 -26.83 0.29 17.49
N VAL A 215 -26.09 1.13 16.76
CA VAL A 215 -26.30 2.59 16.72
C VAL A 215 -27.66 2.93 16.11
N ASN A 216 -27.96 2.38 14.93
CA ASN A 216 -29.25 2.56 14.24
C ASN A 216 -30.48 2.12 15.06
N GLN A 217 -30.35 1.06 15.86
CA GLN A 217 -31.43 0.60 16.74
C GLN A 217 -31.69 1.52 17.94
N ASN A 218 -30.72 2.36 18.32
CA ASN A 218 -30.87 3.32 19.40
C ASN A 218 -31.52 4.63 18.91
N GLU A 219 -31.23 5.06 17.68
CA GLU A 219 -31.85 6.27 17.10
C GLU A 219 -33.35 6.11 16.85
N THR A 220 -33.80 4.90 16.49
CA THR A 220 -35.23 4.62 16.26
C THR A 220 -36.08 4.53 17.53
N LYS A 221 -35.46 4.59 18.72
CA LYS A 221 -36.14 4.50 20.03
C LYS A 221 -36.17 5.82 20.81
N GLY A 222 -35.54 6.90 20.32
CA GLY A 222 -35.54 8.24 20.92
C GLY A 222 -36.56 9.17 20.28
#